data_AF-A0A7V1H9T4-F1
#
_entry.id   AF-A0A7V1H9T4-F1
#
_cell.length_a   1.000
_cell.length_b   1.000
_cell.length_c   1.000
_cell.angle_alpha   90.00
_cell.angle_beta   90.00
_cell.angle_gamma   90.00
#
_symmetry.space_group_name_H-M   'P 1'
#
loop_
_entity.id
_entity.type
_entity.pdbx_description
1 polymer ?
#
loop_
_entity_poly.entity_id
_entity_poly.type
_entity_poly.pdbx_seq_one_letter_code
_entity_poly.pdbx_strand_id
1 'polypeptide(L)'
;MHSKPSVTKTLLLSLLVVFAVFLLQIHLSAETESRSSSPANEQAVDEEYTRLIKEATTKPEFLSPLTSYLPQVEGVPTPKDILGYISGAPGKLTYYEDILKYMNALADASPNVQVFSIGKTSEGREMIIVNGVDPEHRGSLAFVQTQEFKHLGTPDSCEDITGGMGLEGVSNLQKFVMDGGLLIALHNPVRLAIDYGLVRGIDVFQTSSKFYNPGSLLQGEVVNEKYPVSYGFDKEMPIYRSQSGPLLKIEEEKEKHVVLRYAKEGEVCLSGIVKSQDEIKGKAAVVDVPVGKGHIVLFTFNPFWRDLSHGNYMFVFNAILNYNDLDAGLKK
;
A
#
# COMPACT_ATOMS: atom_id res chain seq x y z
N MET A 1 -39.97 59.23 -46.12
CA MET A 1 -38.52 59.21 -46.43
C MET A 1 -37.81 58.45 -45.31
N HIS A 2 -37.63 57.14 -45.47
CA HIS A 2 -36.79 56.35 -44.56
C HIS A 2 -35.33 56.44 -45.04
N SER A 3 -34.47 57.04 -44.20
CA SER A 3 -33.03 57.08 -44.43
C SER A 3 -32.47 55.67 -44.29
N LYS A 4 -31.83 55.17 -45.35
CA LYS A 4 -31.07 53.91 -45.31
C LYS A 4 -29.88 54.10 -44.35
N PRO A 5 -29.61 53.17 -43.42
CA PRO A 5 -28.43 53.24 -42.58
C PRO A 5 -27.16 53.08 -43.44
N SER A 6 -26.18 53.94 -43.18
CA SER A 6 -24.87 53.97 -43.84
C SER A 6 -24.16 52.63 -43.66
N VAL A 7 -23.92 51.92 -44.77
CA VAL A 7 -23.18 50.65 -44.85
C VAL A 7 -21.81 50.75 -44.17
N THR A 8 -21.21 51.94 -44.15
CA THR A 8 -19.93 52.23 -43.51
C THR A 8 -19.98 52.08 -41.98
N LYS A 9 -21.10 52.43 -41.33
CA LYS A 9 -21.26 52.27 -39.87
C LYS A 9 -21.45 50.81 -39.48
N THR A 10 -22.18 50.04 -40.30
CA THR A 10 -22.38 48.60 -40.05
C THR A 10 -21.08 47.82 -40.23
N LEU A 11 -20.25 48.17 -41.25
CA LEU A 11 -18.96 47.54 -41.48
C LEU A 11 -17.95 47.81 -40.35
N LEU A 12 -17.89 49.06 -39.87
CA LEU A 12 -17.03 49.44 -38.72
C LEU A 12 -17.45 48.72 -37.43
N LEU A 13 -18.75 48.59 -37.18
CA LEU A 13 -19.25 47.91 -35.98
C LEU A 13 -18.93 46.40 -36.02
N SER A 14 -19.06 45.78 -37.20
CA SER A 14 -18.69 44.37 -37.38
C SER A 14 -17.17 44.14 -37.28
N LEU A 15 -16.34 45.07 -37.75
CA LEU A 15 -14.88 44.97 -37.57
C LEU A 15 -14.49 45.13 -36.10
N LEU A 16 -15.14 46.04 -35.36
CA LEU A 16 -14.94 46.21 -33.92
C LEU A 16 -15.34 44.97 -33.11
N VAL A 17 -16.44 44.31 -33.47
CA VAL A 17 -16.87 43.06 -32.81
C VAL A 17 -15.91 41.92 -33.13
N VAL A 18 -15.45 41.77 -34.38
CA VAL A 18 -14.46 40.75 -34.73
C VAL A 18 -13.13 41.00 -34.02
N PHE A 19 -12.68 42.25 -33.93
CA PHE A 19 -11.47 42.62 -33.20
C PHE A 19 -11.60 42.40 -31.69
N ALA A 20 -12.77 42.70 -31.11
CA ALA A 20 -13.06 42.43 -29.70
C ALA A 20 -13.11 40.93 -29.40
N VAL A 21 -13.68 40.10 -30.28
CA VAL A 21 -13.68 38.63 -30.14
C VAL A 21 -12.27 38.06 -30.31
N PHE A 22 -11.47 38.62 -31.21
CA PHE A 22 -10.07 38.21 -31.38
C PHE A 22 -9.20 38.59 -30.18
N LEU A 23 -9.39 39.79 -29.60
CA LEU A 23 -8.75 40.20 -28.35
C LEU A 23 -9.23 39.37 -27.15
N LEU A 24 -10.52 38.99 -27.11
CA LEU A 24 -11.06 38.11 -26.09
C LEU A 24 -10.50 36.69 -26.22
N GLN A 25 -10.27 36.19 -27.45
CA GLN A 25 -9.60 34.91 -27.67
C GLN A 25 -8.11 34.95 -27.32
N ILE A 26 -7.41 36.05 -27.60
CA ILE A 26 -6.01 36.23 -27.16
C ILE A 26 -5.94 36.31 -25.63
N HIS A 27 -6.89 37.00 -24.96
CA HIS A 27 -6.98 37.02 -23.51
C HIS A 27 -7.36 35.66 -22.92
N LEU A 28 -8.28 34.90 -23.54
CA LEU A 28 -8.64 33.55 -23.09
C LEU A 28 -7.48 32.57 -23.28
N SER A 29 -6.73 32.65 -24.39
CA SER A 29 -5.53 31.84 -24.63
C SER A 29 -4.39 32.22 -23.67
N ALA A 30 -4.20 33.52 -23.39
CA ALA A 30 -3.24 33.98 -22.40
C ALA A 30 -3.63 33.58 -20.96
N GLU A 31 -4.92 33.60 -20.60
CA GLU A 31 -5.40 33.06 -19.31
C GLU A 31 -5.34 31.54 -19.25
N THR A 32 -5.42 30.84 -20.38
CA THR A 32 -5.30 29.37 -20.40
C THR A 32 -3.85 28.92 -20.31
N GLU A 33 -2.90 29.68 -20.88
CA GLU A 33 -1.46 29.48 -20.65
C GLU A 33 -1.00 29.97 -19.28
N SER A 34 -1.64 31.00 -18.70
CA SER A 34 -1.28 31.52 -17.37
C SER A 34 -1.94 30.80 -16.19
N ARG A 35 -2.92 29.91 -16.43
CA ARG A 35 -3.63 29.17 -15.37
C ARG A 35 -3.20 27.70 -15.24
N SER A 36 -2.18 27.25 -15.98
CA SER A 36 -1.55 25.94 -15.79
C SER A 36 -0.46 25.92 -14.70
N SER A 37 -0.30 27.00 -13.96
CA SER A 37 0.48 27.04 -12.73
C SER A 37 -0.36 27.70 -11.65
N SER A 38 -0.95 26.90 -10.76
CA SER A 38 -0.89 27.33 -9.35
C SER A 38 0.57 27.71 -9.10
N PRO A 39 0.88 28.81 -8.39
CA PRO A 39 2.27 29.11 -8.09
C PRO A 39 2.75 27.94 -7.23
N ALA A 40 3.41 26.97 -7.86
CA ALA A 40 4.58 26.38 -7.25
C ALA A 40 5.32 27.61 -6.77
N ASN A 41 5.35 27.79 -5.44
CA ASN A 41 6.22 28.74 -4.79
C ASN A 41 7.50 28.76 -5.64
N GLU A 42 7.95 29.92 -6.15
CA GLU A 42 9.19 30.05 -6.94
C GLU A 42 10.33 29.61 -6.04
N GLN A 43 10.44 28.31 -5.82
CA GLN A 43 11.36 27.69 -4.92
C GLN A 43 12.65 27.73 -5.71
N ALA A 44 13.64 28.41 -5.14
CA ALA A 44 14.97 28.45 -5.70
C ALA A 44 15.40 27.03 -6.08
N VAL A 45 16.14 26.90 -7.17
CA VAL A 45 16.61 25.61 -7.67
C VAL A 45 18.11 25.55 -7.49
N ASP A 46 18.63 24.41 -7.01
CA ASP A 46 20.05 24.16 -7.06
C ASP A 46 20.44 23.85 -8.52
N GLU A 47 20.88 24.89 -9.23
CA GLU A 47 21.24 24.82 -10.66
C GLU A 47 22.38 23.84 -10.92
N GLU A 48 23.35 23.76 -10.02
CA GLU A 48 24.49 22.87 -10.20
C GLU A 48 24.07 21.41 -10.02
N TYR A 49 23.34 21.11 -8.95
CA TYR A 49 22.82 19.77 -8.68
C TYR A 49 21.87 19.33 -9.80
N THR A 50 20.98 20.23 -10.24
CA THR A 50 20.03 19.99 -11.33
C THR A 50 20.75 19.71 -12.66
N ARG A 51 21.80 20.46 -12.99
CA ARG A 51 22.66 20.17 -14.15
C ARG A 51 23.30 18.78 -14.02
N LEU A 52 23.83 18.44 -12.85
CA LEU A 52 24.45 17.14 -12.60
C LEU A 52 23.45 15.98 -12.73
N ILE A 53 22.18 16.15 -12.30
CA ILE A 53 21.11 15.15 -12.53
C ILE A 53 20.96 14.89 -14.03
N LYS A 54 20.85 15.95 -14.83
CA LYS A 54 20.67 15.87 -16.28
C LYS A 54 21.86 15.22 -16.97
N GLU A 55 23.08 15.53 -16.54
CA GLU A 55 24.31 14.93 -17.07
C GLU A 55 24.47 13.45 -16.68
N ALA A 56 24.07 13.10 -15.46
CA ALA A 56 24.11 11.72 -14.98
C ALA A 56 23.03 10.82 -15.60
N THR A 57 21.96 11.41 -16.13
CA THR A 57 20.84 10.66 -16.69
C THR A 57 21.03 10.44 -18.19
N THR A 58 20.98 9.18 -18.62
CA THR A 58 21.33 8.81 -20.00
C THR A 58 20.38 9.37 -21.06
N LYS A 59 19.11 9.59 -20.72
CA LYS A 59 18.12 10.19 -21.63
C LYS A 59 17.02 10.95 -20.89
N PRO A 60 16.42 12.01 -21.47
CA PRO A 60 15.42 12.84 -20.81
C PRO A 60 14.16 12.10 -20.37
N GLU A 61 13.73 11.05 -21.09
CA GLU A 61 12.53 10.27 -20.74
C GLU A 61 12.63 9.53 -19.40
N PHE A 62 13.84 9.39 -18.83
CA PHE A 62 14.04 8.81 -17.50
C PHE A 62 13.89 9.83 -16.36
N LEU A 63 13.71 11.12 -16.69
CA LEU A 63 13.47 12.19 -15.72
C LEU A 63 12.00 12.60 -15.75
N SER A 64 11.31 12.31 -14.65
CA SER A 64 9.99 12.89 -14.41
C SER A 64 10.14 14.34 -13.93
N PRO A 65 9.10 15.19 -14.04
CA PRO A 65 9.11 16.52 -13.43
C PRO A 65 9.43 16.52 -11.92
N LEU A 66 9.20 15.40 -11.21
CA LEU A 66 9.47 15.26 -9.77
C LEU A 66 10.95 14.96 -9.45
N THR A 67 11.73 14.52 -10.44
CA THR A 67 13.11 14.04 -10.24
C THR A 67 14.12 14.74 -11.14
N SER A 68 13.67 15.68 -11.99
CA SER A 68 14.52 16.35 -12.98
C SER A 68 15.31 17.55 -12.44
N TYR A 69 15.07 17.96 -11.19
CA TYR A 69 15.70 19.11 -10.53
C TYR A 69 15.74 18.92 -9.01
N LEU A 70 16.56 19.71 -8.33
CA LEU A 70 16.59 19.77 -6.87
C LEU A 70 16.11 21.15 -6.39
N PRO A 71 15.00 21.22 -5.64
CA PRO A 71 14.62 22.44 -4.96
C PRO A 71 15.66 22.82 -3.89
N GLN A 72 16.07 24.07 -3.89
CA GLN A 72 16.96 24.67 -2.91
C GLN A 72 16.15 25.22 -1.74
N VAL A 73 16.56 24.86 -0.52
CA VAL A 73 16.03 25.39 0.73
C VAL A 73 17.20 25.87 1.56
N GLU A 74 17.16 27.13 1.99
CA GLU A 74 18.23 27.70 2.80
C GLU A 74 18.40 26.92 4.11
N GLY A 75 19.65 26.60 4.46
CA GLY A 75 19.99 25.86 5.68
C GLY A 75 19.84 24.34 5.59
N VAL A 76 19.18 23.81 4.56
CA VAL A 76 19.02 22.35 4.37
C VAL A 76 20.14 21.81 3.47
N PRO A 77 20.98 20.86 3.95
CA PRO A 77 22.07 20.34 3.14
C PRO A 77 21.56 19.43 2.02
N THR A 78 22.13 19.59 0.83
CA THR A 78 21.91 18.67 -0.29
C THR A 78 22.72 17.37 -0.10
N PRO A 79 22.40 16.29 -0.82
CA PRO A 79 23.28 15.12 -0.85
C PRO A 79 24.70 15.47 -1.30
N LYS A 80 24.85 16.43 -2.22
CA LYS A 80 26.16 16.86 -2.72
C LYS A 80 26.99 17.56 -1.64
N ASP A 81 26.37 18.34 -0.76
CA ASP A 81 27.08 19.02 0.33
C ASP A 81 27.70 18.04 1.33
N ILE A 82 27.03 16.90 1.58
CA ILE A 82 27.46 15.92 2.57
C ILE A 82 28.28 14.78 1.96
N LEU A 83 27.90 14.30 0.77
CA LEU A 83 28.49 13.15 0.07
C LEU A 83 29.57 13.56 -0.93
N GLY A 84 29.57 14.82 -1.38
CA GLY A 84 30.46 15.34 -2.44
C GLY A 84 30.01 15.00 -3.87
N TYR A 85 28.86 14.34 -4.03
CA TYR A 85 28.27 13.97 -5.31
C TYR A 85 26.75 13.87 -5.20
N ILE A 86 26.05 13.98 -6.34
CA ILE A 86 24.59 13.84 -6.38
C ILE A 86 24.16 12.39 -6.11
N SER A 87 22.99 12.19 -5.52
CA SER A 87 22.36 10.86 -5.43
C SER A 87 22.25 10.21 -6.81
N GLY A 88 22.72 8.96 -6.92
CA GLY A 88 22.72 8.23 -8.19
C GLY A 88 23.84 8.61 -9.17
N ALA A 89 24.85 9.38 -8.73
CA ALA A 89 25.99 9.73 -9.57
C ALA A 89 26.66 8.48 -10.20
N PRO A 90 27.04 8.51 -11.50
CA PRO A 90 27.65 7.37 -12.17
C PRO A 90 28.91 6.87 -11.46
N GLY A 91 28.98 5.55 -11.22
CA GLY A 91 30.11 4.91 -10.56
C GLY A 91 30.26 5.26 -9.06
N LYS A 92 29.25 5.87 -8.44
CA LYS A 92 29.23 6.17 -6.99
C LYS A 92 28.21 5.29 -6.29
N LEU A 93 28.69 4.49 -5.34
CA LEU A 93 27.85 3.77 -4.39
C LEU A 93 27.95 4.47 -3.04
N THR A 94 26.82 4.95 -2.51
CA THR A 94 26.76 5.57 -1.18
C THR A 94 26.71 4.49 -0.11
N TYR A 95 27.70 4.46 0.78
CA TYR A 95 27.80 3.46 1.83
C TYR A 95 26.96 3.85 3.05
N TYR A 96 26.68 2.85 3.90
CA TYR A 96 25.76 2.99 5.02
C TYR A 96 26.11 4.16 5.96
N GLU A 97 27.40 4.34 6.28
CA GLU A 97 27.87 5.42 7.16
C GLU A 97 27.61 6.81 6.55
N ASP A 98 27.78 6.95 5.23
CA ASP A 98 27.52 8.19 4.52
C ASP A 98 26.01 8.48 4.41
N ILE A 99 25.19 7.44 4.24
CA ILE A 99 23.73 7.55 4.28
C ILE A 99 23.29 8.06 5.67
N LEU A 100 23.80 7.46 6.74
CA LEU A 100 23.52 7.92 8.10
C LEU A 100 23.95 9.36 8.32
N LYS A 101 25.16 9.71 7.88
CA LYS A 101 25.70 11.08 7.97
C LYS A 101 24.77 12.08 7.30
N TYR A 102 24.28 11.77 6.09
CA TYR A 102 23.35 12.64 5.37
C TYR A 102 21.98 12.74 6.06
N MET A 103 21.40 11.61 6.47
CA MET A 103 20.08 11.60 7.13
C MET A 103 20.09 12.33 8.47
N ASN A 104 21.17 12.20 9.25
CA ASN A 104 21.34 12.96 10.49
C ASN A 104 21.52 14.46 10.21
N ALA A 105 22.31 14.84 9.21
CA ALA A 105 22.47 16.24 8.82
C ALA A 105 21.13 16.87 8.36
N LEU A 106 20.28 16.10 7.67
CA LEU A 106 18.93 16.53 7.33
C LEU A 106 18.04 16.72 8.57
N ALA A 107 18.09 15.79 9.52
CA ALA A 107 17.31 15.88 10.76
C ALA A 107 17.73 17.07 11.63
N ASP A 108 19.03 17.38 11.67
CA ASP A 108 19.56 18.55 12.39
C ASP A 108 19.15 19.87 11.72
N ALA A 109 19.03 19.87 10.39
CA ALA A 109 18.75 21.06 9.60
C ALA A 109 17.26 21.33 9.38
N SER A 110 16.38 20.32 9.51
CA SER A 110 14.96 20.44 9.17
C SER A 110 14.06 19.88 10.26
N PRO A 111 13.08 20.65 10.76
CA PRO A 111 12.07 20.14 11.70
C PRO A 111 11.16 19.08 11.07
N ASN A 112 11.20 18.90 9.74
CA ASN A 112 10.38 17.96 9.01
C ASN A 112 11.00 16.57 8.91
N VAL A 113 12.25 16.39 9.37
CA VAL A 113 12.97 15.13 9.30
C VAL A 113 13.30 14.67 10.70
N GLN A 114 12.84 13.48 11.07
CA GLN A 114 13.17 12.85 12.35
C GLN A 114 13.87 11.53 12.09
N VAL A 115 14.99 11.31 12.78
CA VAL A 115 15.76 10.07 12.70
C VAL A 115 15.69 9.36 14.03
N PHE A 116 15.20 8.12 14.01
CA PHE A 116 15.07 7.27 15.19
C PHE A 116 15.98 6.06 15.05
N SER A 117 16.76 5.77 16.10
CA SER A 117 17.49 4.51 16.20
C SER A 117 16.53 3.38 16.57
N ILE A 118 16.53 2.30 15.80
CA ILE A 118 15.73 1.08 16.04
C ILE A 118 16.60 -0.10 16.49
N GLY A 119 17.79 0.19 17.01
CA GLY A 119 18.75 -0.79 17.50
C GLY A 119 19.91 -1.01 16.52
N LYS A 120 20.57 -2.16 16.64
CA LYS A 120 21.75 -2.50 15.84
C LYS A 120 21.53 -3.77 15.03
N THR A 121 22.09 -3.79 13.83
CA THR A 121 22.24 -5.00 13.01
C THR A 121 23.09 -6.07 13.71
N SER A 122 23.09 -7.29 13.19
CA SER A 122 23.97 -8.38 13.63
C SER A 122 25.47 -8.06 13.51
N GLU A 123 25.85 -7.12 12.65
CA GLU A 123 27.23 -6.63 12.50
C GLU A 123 27.52 -5.42 13.41
N GLY A 124 26.60 -5.04 14.30
CA GLY A 124 26.77 -3.93 15.23
C GLY A 124 26.59 -2.54 14.61
N ARG A 125 26.28 -2.43 13.32
CA ARG A 125 25.87 -1.17 12.67
C ARG A 125 24.52 -0.73 13.22
N GLU A 126 24.36 0.57 13.45
CA GLU A 126 23.06 1.15 13.79
C GLU A 126 22.01 0.81 12.72
N MET A 127 20.74 0.79 13.09
CA MET A 127 19.61 0.78 12.18
C MET A 127 18.75 1.98 12.51
N ILE A 128 18.35 2.74 11.49
CA ILE A 128 17.53 3.94 11.68
C ILE A 128 16.22 3.84 10.92
N ILE A 129 15.20 4.53 11.44
CA ILE A 129 14.03 4.94 10.68
C ILE A 129 14.13 6.45 10.45
N VAL A 130 14.01 6.86 9.19
CA VAL A 130 13.87 8.27 8.82
C VAL A 130 12.39 8.52 8.60
N ASN A 131 11.81 9.44 9.36
CA ASN A 131 10.42 9.84 9.24
C ASN A 131 10.35 11.27 8.71
N GLY A 132 9.83 11.44 7.50
CA GLY A 132 9.49 12.74 6.95
C GLY A 132 8.09 13.12 7.39
N VAL A 133 7.96 14.15 8.23
CA VAL A 133 6.66 14.61 8.73
C VAL A 133 6.60 16.11 8.50
N ASP A 134 5.60 16.58 7.76
CA ASP A 134 5.26 17.99 7.77
C ASP A 134 4.66 18.36 9.14
N PRO A 135 5.30 19.22 9.96
CA PRO A 135 4.83 19.59 11.27
C PRO A 135 3.50 20.35 11.24
N GLU A 136 3.20 21.05 10.14
CA GLU A 136 1.96 21.79 9.90
C GLU A 136 0.89 20.88 9.26
N HIS A 137 1.27 19.98 8.35
CA HIS A 137 0.37 18.98 7.75
C HIS A 137 0.31 17.66 8.52
N ARG A 138 0.11 17.75 9.84
CA ARG A 138 -0.62 16.72 10.60
C ARG A 138 -2.12 16.67 10.24
N GLY A 139 -2.52 17.32 9.16
CA GLY A 139 -3.88 17.39 8.67
C GLY A 139 -4.27 16.20 7.81
N SER A 140 -5.51 16.25 7.37
CA SER A 140 -6.15 15.26 6.51
C SER A 140 -5.30 14.92 5.28
N LEU A 141 -4.95 13.65 5.08
CA LEU A 141 -4.31 13.21 3.84
C LEU A 141 -5.38 12.75 2.86
N ALA A 142 -5.89 13.68 2.05
CA ALA A 142 -6.97 13.38 1.13
C ALA A 142 -6.48 12.47 -0.02
N PHE A 143 -7.11 11.31 -0.17
CA PHE A 143 -7.04 10.47 -1.36
C PHE A 143 -8.26 10.75 -2.24
N VAL A 144 -8.27 11.92 -2.88
CA VAL A 144 -9.35 12.38 -3.76
C VAL A 144 -8.79 12.85 -5.09
N GLN A 145 -9.61 12.79 -6.14
CA GLN A 145 -9.25 13.34 -7.43
C GLN A 145 -9.22 14.87 -7.35
N THR A 146 -8.11 15.50 -7.75
CA THR A 146 -8.01 16.96 -7.86
C THR A 146 -7.58 17.36 -9.27
N GLN A 147 -7.56 18.67 -9.58
CA GLN A 147 -7.02 19.15 -10.85
C GLN A 147 -5.53 18.82 -11.03
N GLU A 148 -4.79 18.80 -9.92
CA GLU A 148 -3.37 18.42 -9.88
C GLU A 148 -3.21 16.90 -9.94
N PHE A 149 -4.03 16.18 -9.18
CA PHE A 149 -3.97 14.72 -9.04
C PHE A 149 -5.17 14.03 -9.70
N LYS A 150 -5.25 14.15 -11.04
CA LYS A 150 -6.39 13.68 -11.85
C LYS A 150 -6.63 12.17 -11.83
N HIS A 151 -5.69 11.40 -11.28
CA HIS A 151 -5.73 9.94 -11.24
C HIS A 151 -5.81 9.36 -9.81
N LEU A 152 -5.90 10.21 -8.78
CA LEU A 152 -6.19 9.76 -7.41
C LEU A 152 -7.70 9.61 -7.20
N GLY A 153 -8.11 8.89 -6.15
CA GLY A 153 -9.52 8.79 -5.76
C GLY A 153 -10.35 7.82 -6.61
N THR A 154 -9.74 6.79 -7.21
CA THR A 154 -10.45 5.73 -7.94
C THR A 154 -9.77 4.38 -7.70
N PRO A 155 -10.52 3.28 -7.49
CA PRO A 155 -11.98 3.16 -7.47
C PRO A 155 -12.66 3.74 -6.22
N ASP A 156 -11.88 4.19 -5.23
CA ASP A 156 -12.38 4.69 -3.95
C ASP A 156 -11.73 6.03 -3.61
N SER A 157 -12.36 6.82 -2.73
CA SER A 157 -11.86 8.14 -2.34
C SER A 157 -12.10 8.44 -0.86
N CYS A 158 -11.16 9.12 -0.22
CA CYS A 158 -11.31 9.55 1.17
C CYS A 158 -10.77 10.96 1.36
N GLU A 159 -11.53 11.82 2.05
CA GLU A 159 -11.05 13.16 2.41
C GLU A 159 -9.89 13.10 3.41
N ASP A 160 -9.78 12.00 4.19
CA ASP A 160 -8.70 11.74 5.15
C ASP A 160 -8.30 10.26 5.23
N ILE A 161 -7.11 9.89 4.74
CA ILE A 161 -6.57 8.53 4.94
C ILE A 161 -5.73 8.40 6.23
N THR A 162 -5.61 9.46 7.03
CA THR A 162 -4.91 9.40 8.31
C THR A 162 -5.71 8.61 9.36
N GLY A 163 -5.05 8.08 10.38
CA GLY A 163 -5.71 7.44 11.53
C GLY A 163 -6.25 6.01 11.31
N GLY A 164 -6.36 5.55 10.07
CA GLY A 164 -6.85 4.21 9.75
C GLY A 164 -8.35 4.03 10.02
N MET A 165 -8.81 2.78 10.11
CA MET A 165 -10.24 2.44 10.13
C MET A 165 -10.99 2.88 11.41
N GLY A 166 -10.30 3.01 12.54
CA GLY A 166 -10.91 3.27 13.84
C GLY A 166 -11.91 2.19 14.32
N LEU A 167 -12.52 2.40 15.49
CA LEU A 167 -13.51 1.47 16.05
C LEU A 167 -14.84 1.47 15.26
N GLU A 168 -15.23 2.63 14.73
CA GLU A 168 -16.45 2.76 13.93
C GLU A 168 -16.34 1.94 12.64
N GLY A 169 -15.23 2.02 11.92
CA GLY A 169 -15.02 1.21 10.72
C GLY A 169 -14.98 -0.30 11.04
N VAL A 170 -14.39 -0.70 12.17
CA VAL A 170 -14.45 -2.10 12.64
C VAL A 170 -15.89 -2.53 12.92
N SER A 171 -16.70 -1.68 13.56
CA SER A 171 -18.12 -1.95 13.81
C SER A 171 -18.91 -2.09 12.51
N ASN A 172 -18.62 -1.26 11.51
CA ASN A 172 -19.22 -1.34 10.18
C ASN A 172 -18.86 -2.65 9.46
N LEU A 173 -17.60 -3.12 9.56
CA LEU A 173 -17.19 -4.43 9.05
C LEU A 173 -17.94 -5.57 9.76
N GLN A 174 -18.05 -5.51 11.09
CA GLN A 174 -18.79 -6.51 11.84
C GLN A 174 -20.26 -6.55 11.39
N LYS A 175 -20.90 -5.39 11.23
CA LYS A 175 -22.27 -5.30 10.73
C LYS A 175 -22.41 -5.88 9.33
N PHE A 176 -21.52 -5.52 8.41
CA PHE A 176 -21.50 -6.05 7.04
C PHE A 176 -21.49 -7.58 7.03
N VAL A 177 -20.60 -8.20 7.82
CA VAL A 177 -20.53 -9.66 7.93
C VAL A 177 -21.80 -10.22 8.56
N MET A 178 -22.26 -9.65 9.68
CA MET A 178 -23.48 -10.12 10.36
C MET A 178 -24.72 -10.10 9.45
N ASP A 179 -24.79 -9.15 8.53
CA ASP A 179 -25.88 -8.98 7.58
C ASP A 179 -25.79 -9.91 6.34
N GLY A 180 -24.75 -10.74 6.25
CA GLY A 180 -24.56 -11.73 5.17
C GLY A 180 -23.31 -11.52 4.33
N GLY A 181 -22.46 -10.55 4.68
CA GLY A 181 -21.21 -10.27 3.98
C GLY A 181 -20.14 -11.34 4.18
N LEU A 182 -19.23 -11.44 3.21
CA LEU A 182 -18.03 -12.26 3.29
C LEU A 182 -16.82 -11.36 3.56
N LEU A 183 -16.12 -11.58 4.68
CA LEU A 183 -14.84 -10.95 4.97
C LEU A 183 -13.71 -11.97 4.82
N ILE A 184 -12.78 -11.71 3.90
CA ILE A 184 -11.59 -12.54 3.70
C ILE A 184 -10.38 -11.80 4.28
N ALA A 185 -9.76 -12.36 5.32
CA ALA A 185 -8.56 -11.81 5.94
C ALA A 185 -7.33 -12.62 5.50
N LEU A 186 -6.40 -11.95 4.83
CA LEU A 186 -5.18 -12.56 4.32
C LEU A 186 -3.99 -12.17 5.19
N HIS A 187 -3.38 -13.13 5.88
CA HIS A 187 -2.17 -12.96 6.69
C HIS A 187 -2.41 -12.05 7.91
N ASN A 188 -1.65 -10.97 8.12
CA ASN A 188 -1.75 -10.06 9.27
C ASN A 188 -3.18 -9.54 9.56
N PRO A 189 -3.97 -9.13 8.57
CA PRO A 189 -5.39 -8.81 8.73
C PRO A 189 -6.24 -9.82 9.50
N VAL A 190 -5.83 -11.09 9.64
CA VAL A 190 -6.51 -12.06 10.52
C VAL A 190 -6.59 -11.56 11.96
N ARG A 191 -5.56 -10.84 12.43
CA ARG A 191 -5.57 -10.22 13.76
C ARG A 191 -6.70 -9.22 13.95
N LEU A 192 -7.12 -8.51 12.90
CA LEU A 192 -8.26 -7.59 12.98
C LEU A 192 -9.52 -8.32 13.45
N ALA A 193 -9.79 -9.50 12.88
CA ALA A 193 -10.99 -10.26 13.24
C ALA A 193 -10.92 -10.83 14.66
N ILE A 194 -9.73 -11.23 15.12
CA ILE A 194 -9.52 -11.85 16.44
C ILE A 194 -9.45 -10.78 17.54
N ASP A 195 -8.55 -9.81 17.40
CA ASP A 195 -8.22 -8.82 18.43
C ASP A 195 -9.41 -7.89 18.74
N TYR A 196 -10.28 -7.64 17.75
CA TYR A 196 -11.53 -6.88 17.93
C TYR A 196 -12.76 -7.78 18.19
N GLY A 197 -12.59 -9.10 18.29
CA GLY A 197 -13.66 -10.03 18.69
C GLY A 197 -14.76 -10.24 17.65
N LEU A 198 -14.47 -10.04 16.36
CA LEU A 198 -15.40 -10.37 15.27
C LEU A 198 -15.59 -11.89 15.14
N VAL A 199 -14.54 -12.66 15.46
CA VAL A 199 -14.61 -14.12 15.63
C VAL A 199 -14.43 -14.50 17.11
N ARG A 200 -15.06 -15.59 17.54
CA ARG A 200 -14.98 -16.13 18.90
C ARG A 200 -14.44 -17.55 18.89
N GLY A 201 -13.72 -17.95 19.94
CA GLY A 201 -13.13 -19.28 20.09
C GLY A 201 -11.94 -19.55 19.17
N ILE A 202 -11.36 -18.49 18.61
CA ILE A 202 -10.14 -18.50 17.79
C ILE A 202 -9.25 -17.39 18.30
N ASP A 203 -8.08 -17.76 18.78
CA ASP A 203 -7.08 -16.83 19.32
C ASP A 203 -5.79 -16.86 18.49
N VAL A 204 -4.99 -15.81 18.62
CA VAL A 204 -3.62 -15.84 18.12
C VAL A 204 -2.75 -16.70 19.05
N PHE A 205 -2.15 -17.74 18.50
CA PHE A 205 -1.13 -18.52 19.19
C PHE A 205 0.15 -17.70 19.32
N GLN A 206 0.58 -17.49 20.57
CA GLN A 206 1.83 -16.79 20.87
C GLN A 206 3.01 -17.75 20.68
N THR A 207 3.78 -17.53 19.61
CA THR A 207 4.98 -18.30 19.33
C THR A 207 6.11 -17.95 20.28
N SER A 208 7.01 -18.91 20.55
CA SER A 208 8.21 -18.65 21.32
C SER A 208 9.20 -17.76 20.54
N SER A 209 10.16 -17.16 21.24
CA SER A 209 11.25 -16.40 20.61
C SER A 209 12.17 -17.25 19.73
N LYS A 210 12.05 -18.58 19.76
CA LYS A 210 12.82 -19.50 18.92
C LYS A 210 12.13 -19.78 17.58
N PHE A 211 10.83 -19.53 17.47
CA PHE A 211 10.10 -19.72 16.23
C PHE A 211 10.54 -18.70 15.18
N TYR A 212 10.94 -19.19 14.01
CA TYR A 212 11.43 -18.35 12.93
C TYR A 212 11.07 -18.95 11.58
N ASN A 213 10.35 -18.20 10.75
CA ASN A 213 9.95 -18.62 9.41
C ASN A 213 9.92 -17.40 8.46
N PRO A 214 11.06 -16.90 7.96
CA PRO A 214 11.12 -15.66 7.18
C PRO A 214 10.44 -15.76 5.80
N GLY A 215 10.11 -16.98 5.37
CA GLY A 215 9.52 -17.29 4.07
C GLY A 215 9.86 -18.72 3.69
N SER A 216 8.86 -19.59 3.60
CA SER A 216 9.04 -21.00 3.23
C SER A 216 7.85 -21.54 2.45
N LEU A 217 8.10 -22.57 1.65
CA LEU A 217 7.07 -23.48 1.19
C LEU A 217 6.84 -24.52 2.27
N LEU A 218 5.61 -24.56 2.77
CA LEU A 218 5.17 -25.47 3.81
C LEU A 218 4.21 -26.51 3.22
N GLN A 219 4.28 -27.74 3.73
CA GLN A 219 3.28 -28.74 3.42
C GLN A 219 1.98 -28.38 4.13
N GLY A 220 0.91 -28.20 3.38
CA GLY A 220 -0.44 -28.08 3.90
C GLY A 220 -1.22 -29.38 3.74
N GLU A 221 -2.34 -29.45 4.45
CA GLU A 221 -3.32 -30.54 4.38
C GLU A 221 -4.75 -29.96 4.38
N VAL A 222 -5.57 -30.35 3.39
CA VAL A 222 -7.02 -30.14 3.40
C VAL A 222 -7.63 -31.11 4.41
N VAL A 223 -8.24 -30.56 5.45
CA VAL A 223 -8.89 -31.34 6.51
C VAL A 223 -10.42 -31.28 6.44
N ASN A 224 -10.96 -30.35 5.63
CA ASN A 224 -12.37 -30.32 5.31
C ASN A 224 -12.59 -29.95 3.84
N GLU A 225 -12.79 -30.98 3.01
CA GLU A 225 -13.01 -30.88 1.56
C GLU A 225 -14.40 -30.36 1.17
N LYS A 226 -15.34 -30.27 2.13
CA LYS A 226 -16.70 -29.80 1.86
C LYS A 226 -16.78 -28.27 1.74
N TYR A 227 -15.84 -27.55 2.36
CA TYR A 227 -15.80 -26.09 2.24
C TYR A 227 -15.37 -25.71 0.83
N PRO A 228 -16.06 -24.75 0.19
CA PRO A 228 -15.75 -24.37 -1.19
C PRO A 228 -14.33 -23.84 -1.34
N VAL A 229 -13.76 -23.25 -0.29
CA VAL A 229 -12.38 -22.77 -0.25
C VAL A 229 -11.39 -23.81 -0.80
N SER A 230 -11.59 -25.11 -0.51
CA SER A 230 -10.70 -26.20 -0.95
C SER A 230 -11.12 -26.90 -2.26
N TYR A 231 -12.13 -26.40 -2.99
CA TYR A 231 -12.55 -27.01 -4.25
C TYR A 231 -11.42 -27.09 -5.28
N GLY A 232 -11.25 -28.27 -5.88
CA GLY A 232 -10.23 -28.54 -6.88
C GLY A 232 -8.81 -28.71 -6.33
N PHE A 233 -8.62 -28.67 -5.01
CA PHE A 233 -7.34 -29.00 -4.38
C PHE A 233 -7.23 -30.48 -4.03
N ASP A 234 -6.03 -31.03 -4.20
CA ASP A 234 -5.66 -32.30 -3.61
C ASP A 234 -5.63 -32.21 -2.08
N LYS A 235 -5.62 -33.37 -1.41
CA LYS A 235 -5.54 -33.43 0.06
C LYS A 235 -4.29 -32.74 0.61
N GLU A 236 -3.19 -32.77 -0.13
CA GLU A 236 -1.89 -32.24 0.27
C GLU A 236 -1.37 -31.29 -0.80
N MET A 237 -0.86 -30.13 -0.38
CA MET A 237 -0.31 -29.14 -1.30
C MET A 237 0.73 -28.23 -0.65
N PRO A 238 1.67 -27.65 -1.42
CA PRO A 238 2.56 -26.59 -0.94
C PRO A 238 1.80 -25.29 -0.67
N ILE A 239 2.11 -24.64 0.44
CA ILE A 239 1.62 -23.33 0.86
C ILE A 239 2.82 -22.42 1.12
N TYR A 240 2.86 -21.25 0.48
CA TYR A 240 3.87 -20.26 0.84
C TYR A 240 3.46 -19.47 2.10
N ARG A 241 4.34 -19.45 3.11
CA ARG A 241 4.13 -18.67 4.34
C ARG A 241 5.38 -17.86 4.70
N SER A 242 5.16 -16.61 5.14
CA SER A 242 6.17 -15.73 5.74
C SER A 242 5.85 -15.41 7.21
N GLN A 243 6.86 -15.00 7.98
CA GLN A 243 6.85 -15.00 9.45
C GLN A 243 5.71 -14.20 10.07
N SER A 244 5.33 -13.10 9.41
CA SER A 244 4.45 -12.11 10.01
C SER A 244 3.02 -12.61 10.19
N GLY A 245 2.57 -13.66 9.49
CA GLY A 245 1.19 -14.15 9.61
C GLY A 245 0.94 -14.82 10.97
N PRO A 246 -0.21 -14.59 11.64
CA PRO A 246 -0.48 -15.20 12.93
C PRO A 246 -0.60 -16.72 12.81
N LEU A 247 -0.11 -17.47 13.80
CA LEU A 247 -0.57 -18.83 14.03
C LEU A 247 -1.82 -18.79 14.90
N LEU A 248 -2.72 -19.76 14.73
CA LEU A 248 -4.00 -19.77 15.44
C LEU A 248 -4.04 -20.86 16.50
N LYS A 249 -4.69 -20.54 17.62
CA LYS A 249 -5.18 -21.48 18.60
C LYS A 249 -6.69 -21.58 18.41
N ILE A 250 -7.18 -22.78 18.11
CA ILE A 250 -8.59 -23.05 17.81
C ILE A 250 -9.16 -23.78 19.02
N GLU A 251 -10.29 -23.30 19.56
CA GLU A 251 -11.05 -24.05 20.56
C GLU A 251 -11.67 -25.31 19.93
N GLU A 252 -11.83 -26.38 20.71
CA GLU A 252 -12.31 -27.67 20.23
C GLU A 252 -13.64 -27.56 19.45
N GLU A 253 -14.58 -26.75 19.95
CA GLU A 253 -15.87 -26.50 19.30
C GLU A 253 -15.77 -25.82 17.93
N LYS A 254 -14.64 -25.15 17.66
CA LYS A 254 -14.36 -24.47 16.39
C LYS A 254 -13.55 -25.33 15.43
N GLU A 255 -13.07 -26.51 15.82
CA GLU A 255 -12.23 -27.34 14.95
C GLU A 255 -12.94 -27.79 13.66
N LYS A 256 -14.28 -27.90 13.68
CA LYS A 256 -15.10 -28.17 12.50
C LYS A 256 -15.05 -27.10 11.41
N HIS A 257 -14.58 -25.89 11.75
CA HIS A 257 -14.44 -24.74 10.86
C HIS A 257 -13.06 -24.64 10.20
N VAL A 258 -12.11 -25.50 10.60
CA VAL A 258 -10.78 -25.53 9.98
C VAL A 258 -10.88 -26.23 8.64
N VAL A 259 -10.46 -25.53 7.59
CA VAL A 259 -10.46 -26.05 6.21
C VAL A 259 -9.12 -26.67 5.86
N LEU A 260 -8.05 -25.96 6.25
CA LEU A 260 -6.68 -26.28 5.88
C LEU A 260 -5.80 -26.23 7.12
N ARG A 261 -4.85 -27.16 7.24
CA ARG A 261 -3.79 -27.15 8.26
C ARG A 261 -2.42 -27.13 7.63
N TYR A 262 -1.43 -26.69 8.39
CA TYR A 262 -0.05 -27.10 8.13
C TYR A 262 0.12 -28.57 8.52
N ALA A 263 0.93 -29.30 7.77
CA ALA A 263 1.13 -30.72 7.99
C ALA A 263 1.46 -31.02 9.45
N LYS A 264 0.77 -32.02 10.02
CA LYS A 264 0.98 -32.43 11.41
C LYS A 264 2.11 -33.43 11.52
N GLU A 265 2.10 -34.40 10.61
CA GLU A 265 3.08 -35.48 10.52
C GLU A 265 4.07 -35.19 9.39
N GLY A 266 5.22 -35.87 9.42
CA GLY A 266 6.24 -35.72 8.36
C GLY A 266 6.96 -34.37 8.36
N GLU A 267 7.45 -33.99 7.19
CA GLU A 267 8.21 -32.76 6.95
C GLU A 267 7.25 -31.62 6.59
N VAL A 268 7.07 -30.66 7.51
CA VAL A 268 6.21 -29.49 7.26
C VAL A 268 6.91 -28.43 6.41
N CYS A 269 8.24 -28.37 6.41
CA CYS A 269 9.01 -27.39 5.63
C CYS A 269 9.56 -28.04 4.36
N LEU A 270 8.83 -27.93 3.24
CA LEU A 270 9.24 -28.47 1.95
C LEU A 270 10.45 -27.72 1.36
N SER A 271 10.52 -26.41 1.60
CA SER A 271 11.63 -25.57 1.14
C SER A 271 11.69 -24.26 1.93
N GLY A 272 12.89 -23.77 2.23
CA GLY A 272 13.12 -22.56 3.00
C GLY A 272 13.57 -22.84 4.44
N ILE A 273 13.20 -21.96 5.38
CA ILE A 273 13.64 -22.03 6.78
C ILE A 273 12.45 -21.99 7.73
N VAL A 274 12.33 -23.02 8.57
CA VAL A 274 11.43 -23.02 9.73
C VAL A 274 12.19 -23.54 10.95
N LYS A 275 12.40 -22.68 11.94
CA LYS A 275 12.91 -23.05 13.27
C LYS A 275 11.73 -23.25 14.23
N SER A 276 11.86 -24.21 15.15
CA SER A 276 10.78 -24.65 16.06
C SER A 276 9.53 -25.10 15.30
N GLN A 277 9.69 -26.04 14.36
CA GLN A 277 8.59 -26.52 13.50
C GLN A 277 7.38 -27.06 14.28
N ASP A 278 7.59 -27.59 15.49
CA ASP A 278 6.52 -28.11 16.33
C ASP A 278 5.47 -27.04 16.71
N GLU A 279 5.83 -25.75 16.68
CA GLU A 279 4.88 -24.68 16.96
C GLU A 279 3.88 -24.43 15.82
N ILE A 280 4.22 -24.80 14.58
CA ILE A 280 3.37 -24.64 13.39
C ILE A 280 2.68 -25.93 12.95
N LYS A 281 3.27 -27.10 13.23
CA LYS A 281 2.72 -28.40 12.84
C LYS A 281 1.28 -28.58 13.33
N GLY A 282 0.40 -28.99 12.42
CA GLY A 282 -1.02 -29.22 12.70
C GLY A 282 -1.85 -27.96 13.03
N LYS A 283 -1.25 -26.77 13.05
CA LYS A 283 -2.00 -25.52 13.23
C LYS A 283 -2.89 -25.25 12.03
N ALA A 284 -4.02 -24.58 12.27
CA ALA A 284 -4.89 -24.14 11.19
C ALA A 284 -4.14 -23.16 10.27
N ALA A 285 -4.18 -23.45 8.97
CA ALA A 285 -3.69 -22.58 7.92
C ALA A 285 -4.82 -21.69 7.38
N VAL A 286 -6.03 -22.26 7.24
CA VAL A 286 -7.26 -21.59 6.82
C VAL A 286 -8.43 -22.02 7.70
N VAL A 287 -9.21 -21.04 8.17
CA VAL A 287 -10.44 -21.26 8.95
C VAL A 287 -11.57 -20.46 8.33
N ASP A 288 -12.73 -21.07 8.16
CA ASP A 288 -13.95 -20.40 7.69
C ASP A 288 -15.00 -20.40 8.80
N VAL A 289 -15.28 -19.22 9.35
CA VAL A 289 -16.13 -19.04 10.52
C VAL A 289 -17.45 -18.36 10.14
N PRO A 290 -18.60 -19.00 10.35
CA PRO A 290 -19.89 -18.34 10.20
C PRO A 290 -20.08 -17.30 11.31
N VAL A 291 -20.44 -16.07 10.93
CA VAL A 291 -20.70 -14.95 11.84
C VAL A 291 -21.98 -14.23 11.43
N GLY A 292 -23.01 -14.33 12.27
CA GLY A 292 -24.35 -13.85 11.92
C GLY A 292 -24.89 -14.63 10.72
N LYS A 293 -25.18 -13.93 9.62
CA LYS A 293 -25.61 -14.53 8.34
C LYS A 293 -24.48 -14.66 7.33
N GLY A 294 -23.30 -14.12 7.63
CA GLY A 294 -22.15 -14.10 6.74
C GLY A 294 -20.99 -14.94 7.28
N HIS A 295 -19.82 -14.73 6.69
CA HIS A 295 -18.62 -15.53 6.98
C HIS A 295 -17.38 -14.67 7.11
N ILE A 296 -16.47 -15.10 7.97
CA ILE A 296 -15.10 -14.60 8.04
C ILE A 296 -14.15 -15.75 7.72
N VAL A 297 -13.43 -15.62 6.60
CA VAL A 297 -12.42 -16.60 6.19
C VAL A 297 -11.03 -16.06 6.52
N LEU A 298 -10.32 -16.79 7.37
CA LEU A 298 -9.03 -16.40 7.94
C LEU A 298 -7.91 -17.22 7.30
N PHE A 299 -7.07 -16.57 6.50
CA PHE A 299 -5.85 -17.16 5.95
C PHE A 299 -4.64 -16.73 6.78
N THR A 300 -3.96 -17.66 7.43
CA THR A 300 -2.74 -17.37 8.23
C THR A 300 -1.49 -17.10 7.37
N PHE A 301 -1.63 -17.20 6.06
CA PHE A 301 -0.64 -16.88 5.04
C PHE A 301 -1.26 -15.93 3.99
N ASN A 302 -0.46 -15.39 3.09
CA ASN A 302 -0.97 -14.59 1.96
C ASN A 302 -0.94 -15.45 0.69
N PRO A 303 -2.09 -15.90 0.17
CA PRO A 303 -2.15 -16.68 -1.07
C PRO A 303 -1.55 -15.96 -2.28
N PHE A 304 -1.59 -14.62 -2.30
CA PHE A 304 -1.08 -13.76 -3.37
C PHE A 304 0.36 -13.25 -3.13
N TRP A 305 1.15 -13.93 -2.28
CA TRP A 305 2.46 -13.43 -1.91
C TRP A 305 3.39 -13.24 -3.12
N ARG A 306 3.64 -11.97 -3.46
CA ARG A 306 4.59 -11.51 -4.50
C ARG A 306 4.46 -12.21 -5.86
N ASP A 307 3.26 -12.66 -6.23
CA ASP A 307 3.05 -13.37 -7.50
C ASP A 307 3.82 -14.71 -7.63
N LEU A 308 4.23 -15.31 -6.52
CA LEU A 308 5.01 -16.55 -6.53
C LEU A 308 4.14 -17.81 -6.37
N SER A 309 3.12 -17.75 -5.51
CA SER A 309 2.31 -18.90 -5.09
C SER A 309 1.00 -19.03 -5.87
N HIS A 310 1.06 -19.00 -7.22
CA HIS A 310 -0.12 -19.06 -8.09
C HIS A 310 -1.10 -20.20 -7.74
N GLY A 311 -0.58 -21.38 -7.36
CA GLY A 311 -1.40 -22.52 -6.95
C GLY A 311 -2.28 -22.25 -5.73
N ASN A 312 -1.92 -21.29 -4.86
CA ASN A 312 -2.71 -20.93 -3.69
C ASN A 312 -3.83 -19.92 -4.00
N TYR A 313 -3.84 -19.28 -5.18
CA TYR A 313 -4.77 -18.19 -5.51
C TYR A 313 -6.21 -18.67 -5.52
N MET A 314 -6.39 -19.90 -6.00
CA MET A 314 -7.71 -20.53 -6.08
C MET A 314 -8.36 -20.71 -4.72
N PHE A 315 -7.63 -20.75 -3.59
CA PHE A 315 -8.29 -20.75 -2.28
C PHE A 315 -9.14 -19.49 -2.07
N VAL A 316 -8.62 -18.32 -2.46
CA VAL A 316 -9.34 -17.05 -2.31
C VAL A 316 -10.42 -16.92 -3.37
N PHE A 317 -10.12 -17.24 -4.63
CA PHE A 317 -11.13 -17.19 -5.68
C PHE A 317 -12.27 -18.16 -5.43
N ASN A 318 -12.01 -19.35 -4.90
CA ASN A 318 -13.06 -20.27 -4.52
C ASN A 318 -13.99 -19.68 -3.45
N ALA A 319 -13.44 -19.00 -2.44
CA ALA A 319 -14.23 -18.33 -1.42
C ALA A 319 -15.11 -17.22 -2.01
N ILE A 320 -14.58 -16.44 -2.97
CA ILE A 320 -15.31 -15.36 -3.63
C ILE A 320 -16.39 -15.91 -4.58
N LEU A 321 -16.01 -16.83 -5.46
CA LEU A 321 -16.87 -17.34 -6.53
C LEU A 321 -17.98 -18.26 -6.02
N ASN A 322 -17.77 -18.91 -4.87
CA ASN A 322 -18.71 -19.84 -4.26
C ASN A 322 -19.11 -19.39 -2.85
N TYR A 323 -19.18 -18.08 -2.61
CA TYR A 323 -19.48 -17.52 -1.29
C TYR A 323 -20.83 -18.02 -0.71
N ASN A 324 -21.79 -18.32 -1.59
CA ASN A 324 -23.11 -18.87 -1.25
C ASN A 324 -23.08 -20.33 -0.78
N ASP A 325 -21.95 -21.02 -0.97
CA ASP A 325 -21.76 -22.43 -0.61
C ASP A 325 -20.84 -22.59 0.60
N LEU A 326 -20.41 -21.51 1.28
CA LEU A 326 -19.50 -21.57 2.43
C LEU A 326 -20.08 -22.41 3.59
N ASP A 327 -21.40 -22.45 3.73
CA ASP A 327 -22.10 -23.32 4.69
C ASP A 327 -22.10 -24.82 4.31
N ALA A 328 -21.62 -25.21 3.12
CA ALA A 328 -21.63 -26.62 2.68
C ALA A 328 -20.86 -27.55 3.62
N GLY A 329 -19.80 -27.04 4.27
CA GLY A 329 -19.05 -27.76 5.29
C GLY A 329 -19.76 -27.89 6.65
N LEU A 330 -20.88 -27.19 6.84
CA LEU A 330 -21.63 -27.08 8.10
C LEU A 330 -23.04 -27.65 8.06
N LYS A 331 -23.57 -27.95 6.86
CA LYS A 331 -24.84 -28.65 6.70
C LYS A 331 -24.75 -30.03 7.40
N LYS A 332 -25.61 -30.24 8.40
CA LYS A 332 -25.76 -31.51 9.13
C LYS A 332 -26.30 -32.59 8.21
#